data_AF-A0ABD5DV66-F1
#
_entry.id   AF-A0ABD5DV66-F1
#
_cell.length_a   1.000
_cell.length_b   1.000
_cell.length_c   1.000
_cell.angle_alpha   90.00
_cell.angle_beta   90.00
_cell.angle_gamma   90.00
#
_symmetry.space_group_name_H-M   'P 1'
#
loop_
_entity.id
_entity.type
_entity.pdbx_description
1 polymer ?
#
loop_
_entity_poly.entity_id
_entity_poly.type
_entity_poly.pdbx_seq_one_letter_code
_entity_poly.pdbx_strand_id
1 'polypeptide(L)' 'MARVKYDTTGRYADHPQEIHDLLSKLHFDTAHGQIWFDEYRMLLLHTSIMGYLRKDLAHMIGLERTK' A
#
# COMPACT_ATOMS: atom_id res chain seq x y z
N MET A 1 -15.03 -4.20 -13.09
CA MET A 1 -13.55 -4.27 -13.18
C MET A 1 -13.00 -2.91 -13.56
N ALA A 2 -12.46 -2.15 -12.61
CA ALA A 2 -11.81 -0.88 -12.90
C ALA A 2 -10.40 -1.17 -13.45
N ARG A 3 -10.19 -0.87 -14.73
CA ARG A 3 -8.88 -1.01 -15.39
C ARG A 3 -8.06 0.22 -15.03
N VAL A 4 -7.08 0.06 -14.12
CA VAL A 4 -6.12 1.13 -13.82
C VAL A 4 -5.35 1.41 -15.11
N LYS A 5 -5.57 2.59 -15.70
CA LYS A 5 -4.81 3.04 -16.88
C LYS A 5 -3.48 3.58 -16.37
N TYR A 6 -2.39 2.95 -16.78
CA TYR A 6 -1.04 3.43 -16.46
C TYR A 6 -0.75 4.71 -17.22
N ASP A 7 -0.36 5.76 -16.49
CA ASP A 7 0.29 6.93 -17.06
C ASP A 7 1.71 6.51 -17.47
N THR A 8 1.97 6.52 -18.78
CA THR A 8 3.25 6.11 -19.38
C THR A 8 4.30 7.23 -19.33
N THR A 9 4.02 8.34 -18.65
CA THR A 9 4.83 9.58 -18.72
C THR A 9 5.75 9.79 -17.51
N GLY A 10 5.78 8.84 -16.55
CA GLY A 10 6.64 8.90 -15.36
C GLY A 10 8.03 8.29 -15.57
N ARG A 11 8.99 8.63 -14.70
CA ARG A 11 10.41 8.15 -14.66
C ARG A 11 10.62 6.62 -14.65
N TYR A 12 9.56 5.82 -14.71
CA TYR A 12 9.56 4.36 -14.79
C TYR A 12 9.10 3.82 -16.16
N ALA A 13 8.90 4.70 -17.14
CA ALA A 13 8.49 4.34 -18.50
C ALA A 13 9.52 3.46 -19.24
N ASP A 14 10.78 3.43 -18.78
CA ASP A 14 11.89 2.71 -19.43
C ASP A 14 12.04 1.26 -18.96
N HIS A 15 11.40 0.88 -17.83
CA HIS A 15 11.40 -0.50 -17.30
C HIS A 15 9.98 -0.99 -16.99
N PRO A 16 9.06 -0.99 -17.97
CA PRO A 16 7.67 -1.38 -17.76
C PRO A 16 7.53 -2.84 -17.30
N GLN A 17 8.55 -3.69 -17.48
CA GLN A 17 8.51 -5.10 -17.09
C GLN A 17 8.85 -5.35 -15.61
N GLU A 18 9.68 -4.52 -14.97
CA GLU A 18 10.24 -4.82 -13.63
C GLU A 18 9.21 -4.84 -12.50
N ILE A 19 8.10 -4.12 -12.66
CA ILE A 19 7.03 -4.06 -11.64
C ILE A 19 5.70 -4.63 -12.14
N HIS A 20 5.65 -5.05 -13.41
CA HIS A 20 4.39 -5.48 -14.02
C HIS A 20 3.86 -6.77 -13.41
N ASP A 21 4.77 -7.69 -13.09
CA ASP A 21 4.46 -8.95 -12.42
C ASP A 21 3.86 -8.71 -11.02
N LEU A 22 4.40 -7.76 -10.25
CA LEU A 22 3.87 -7.37 -8.95
C LEU A 22 2.51 -6.68 -9.08
N LEU A 23 2.39 -5.69 -9.97
CA LEU A 23 1.13 -4.97 -10.16
C LEU A 23 0.00 -5.87 -10.67
N SER A 24 0.32 -6.90 -11.46
CA SER A 24 -0.65 -7.90 -11.91
C SER A 24 -1.31 -8.67 -10.76
N LYS A 25 -0.64 -8.76 -9.60
CA LYS A 25 -1.15 -9.42 -8.39
C LYS A 25 -1.95 -8.49 -7.49
N LEU A 26 -1.93 -7.18 -7.74
CA LEU A 26 -2.67 -6.18 -6.96
C LEU A 26 -4.09 -5.99 -7.52
N HIS A 27 -5.10 -6.37 -6.73
CA HIS A 27 -6.50 -6.29 -7.12
C HIS A 27 -7.31 -5.38 -6.19
N PHE A 28 -8.07 -4.44 -6.75
CA PHE A 28 -9.01 -3.59 -6.03
C PHE A 28 -10.45 -4.02 -6.33
N ASP A 29 -11.07 -4.69 -5.37
CA ASP A 29 -12.48 -5.02 -5.36
C ASP A 29 -13.26 -3.96 -4.55
N THR A 30 -13.61 -2.87 -5.23
CA THR A 30 -14.34 -1.76 -4.61
C THR A 30 -15.78 -2.10 -4.24
N ALA A 31 -16.36 -3.16 -4.83
CA ALA A 31 -17.73 -3.57 -4.52
C ALA A 31 -17.82 -4.21 -3.13
N HIS A 32 -16.79 -4.97 -2.73
CA HIS A 32 -16.72 -5.61 -1.42
C HIS A 32 -15.79 -4.88 -0.44
N GLY A 33 -15.21 -3.74 -0.84
CA GLY A 33 -14.28 -2.96 -0.01
C GLY A 33 -12.94 -3.67 0.20
N GLN A 34 -12.49 -4.43 -0.79
CA GLN A 34 -11.28 -5.25 -0.71
C GLN A 34 -10.16 -4.81 -1.63
N ILE A 35 -8.94 -4.90 -1.11
CA ILE A 35 -7.68 -4.76 -1.80
C ILE A 35 -6.91 -6.03 -1.49
N TRP A 36 -6.41 -6.69 -2.53
CA TRP A 36 -5.69 -7.94 -2.47
C TRP A 36 -4.35 -7.78 -3.14
N PHE A 37 -3.32 -8.40 -2.60
CA PHE A 37 -2.05 -8.61 -3.26
C PHE A 37 -1.76 -10.11 -3.22
N ASP A 38 -2.01 -10.79 -4.34
CA ASP A 38 -2.07 -12.25 -4.37
C ASP A 38 -3.15 -12.77 -3.37
N GLU A 39 -2.80 -13.67 -2.45
CA GLU A 39 -3.70 -14.17 -1.40
C GLU A 39 -3.77 -13.24 -0.17
N TYR A 40 -2.99 -12.16 -0.12
CA TYR A 40 -2.89 -11.28 1.04
C TYR A 40 -3.88 -10.11 0.99
N ARG A 41 -4.56 -9.91 2.10
CA ARG A 41 -5.48 -8.78 2.28
C ARG A 41 -4.71 -7.49 2.58
N MET A 42 -4.89 -6.49 1.73
CA MET A 42 -4.23 -5.18 1.84
C MET A 42 -5.18 -4.10 2.35
N LEU A 43 -4.60 -3.06 2.96
CA LEU A 43 -5.30 -1.86 3.41
C LEU A 43 -4.64 -0.62 2.82
N LEU A 44 -5.45 0.33 2.37
CA LEU A 44 -4.99 1.66 2.01
C LEU A 44 -5.23 2.59 3.20
N LEU A 45 -4.15 3.09 3.79
CA LEU A 45 -4.18 3.84 5.05
C LEU A 45 -3.70 5.28 4.85
N HIS A 46 -4.30 6.20 5.61
CA HIS A 46 -3.76 7.56 5.72
C HIS A 46 -2.50 7.54 6.60
N THR A 47 -1.40 8.13 6.13
CA THR A 47 -0.10 8.05 6.80
C THR A 47 -0.08 8.66 8.20
N SER A 48 -0.95 9.64 8.49
CA SER A 48 -1.03 10.23 9.84
C SER A 48 -1.40 9.20 10.91
N ILE A 49 -2.13 8.13 10.56
CA ILE A 49 -2.51 7.08 11.52
C ILE A 49 -1.26 6.42 12.11
N MET A 50 -0.23 6.17 11.29
CA MET A 50 1.04 5.63 11.76
C MET A 50 1.82 6.62 12.63
N GLY A 51 1.73 7.92 12.32
CA GLY A 51 2.30 8.98 13.15
C GLY A 51 1.68 9.03 14.54
N TYR A 52 0.34 8.97 14.62
CA TYR A 52 -0.39 8.91 15.89
C TYR A 52 -0.07 7.63 16.67
N LEU A 53 -0.13 6.47 16.01
CA LEU A 53 0.19 5.19 16.64
C LEU A 53 1.61 5.19 17.25
N ARG A 54 2.60 5.67 16.49
CA ARG A 54 3.98 5.78 16.99
C ARG A 54 4.08 6.70 18.20
N LYS A 55 3.41 7.85 18.17
CA LYS A 55 3.41 8.80 19.29
C LYS A 55 2.79 8.17 20.55
N ASP A 56 1.65 7.51 20.39
CA ASP A 56 0.91 6.93 21.51
C ASP A 56 1.66 5.73 22.10
N LEU A 57 2.23 4.85 21.27
CA LEU A 57 3.08 3.75 21.72
C LEU A 57 4.33 4.25 22.44
N ALA A 58 5.03 5.25 21.88
CA ALA A 58 6.20 5.80 22.54
C ALA A 58 5.88 6.39 23.93
N HIS A 59 4.69 6.97 24.09
CA HIS A 59 4.21 7.48 25.38
C HIS A 59 3.82 6.36 26.36
N MET A 60 3.18 5.28 25.89
CA MET A 60 2.68 4.21 26.74
C MET A 60 3.74 3.19 27.15
N ILE A 61 4.62 2.81 26.21
CA ILE A 61 5.59 1.70 26.39
C ILE A 61 7.04 2.14 26.26
N GLY A 62 7.30 3.44 26.08
CA GLY A 62 8.63 4.00 25.91
C GLY A 62 9.19 3.80 24.50
N LEU A 63 10.25 4.54 24.19
CA LEU A 63 10.84 4.54 22.85
C LEU A 63 11.47 3.20 22.47
N GLU A 64 12.16 2.52 23.42
CA GLU A 64 12.83 1.26 23.14
C GLU A 64 11.89 0.13 22.72
N ARG A 65 10.67 0.09 23.26
CA ARG A 65 9.67 -0.93 22.87
C ARG A 65 8.87 -0.56 21.61
N THR A 66 8.98 0.68 21.15
CA THR A 66 8.22 1.21 19.99
C THR A 66 9.02 1.13 18.68
N LYS A 67 10.35 1.01 18.75
CA LYS A 67 11.23 0.86 17.58
C LYS A 67 10.90 -0.40 16.78
#